data_AF-A0A961CTN9-F1
#
_entry.id   AF-A0A961CTN9-F1
#
_cell.length_a   1.000
_cell.length_b   1.000
_cell.length_c   1.000
_cell.angle_alpha   90.00
_cell.angle_beta   90.00
_cell.angle_gamma   90.00
#
_symmetry.space_group_name_H-M   'P 1'
#
loop_
_entity.id
_entity.type
_entity.pdbx_description
1 polymer ?
#
loop_
_entity_poly.entity_id
_entity_poly.type
_entity_poly.pdbx_seq_one_letter_code
_entity_poly.pdbx_strand_id
1 'polypeptide(L)' 'MITYELTNLRALEAESIHIMREVAAELERPVLLFSGGKDSIVMLR' A
#
# COMPACT_ATOMS: atom_id res chain seq x y z
N MET A 1 -19.26 23.12 -7.98
CA MET A 1 -18.50 21.89 -8.27
C MET A 1 -17.96 21.37 -6.97
N ILE A 2 -18.18 20.11 -6.63
CA ILE A 2 -17.47 19.47 -5.51
C ILE A 2 -16.18 18.89 -6.10
N THR A 3 -15.04 19.40 -5.66
CA THR A 3 -13.72 18.86 -5.98
C THR A 3 -13.52 17.60 -5.15
N TYR A 4 -13.21 16.48 -5.81
CA TYR A 4 -12.80 15.26 -5.10
C TYR A 4 -11.31 15.39 -4.76
N GLU A 5 -11.05 15.83 -3.53
CA GLU A 5 -9.69 15.90 -2.97
C GLU A 5 -9.46 14.69 -2.07
N LEU A 6 -8.37 13.96 -2.32
CA LEU A 6 -7.95 12.89 -1.43
C LEU A 6 -7.35 13.51 -0.16
N THR A 7 -7.66 12.91 0.99
CA THR A 7 -6.90 13.21 2.20
C THR A 7 -5.47 12.69 2.02
N ASN A 8 -4.51 13.28 2.73
CA ASN A 8 -3.12 12.86 2.65
C ASN A 8 -2.94 11.35 2.91
N LEU A 9 -3.63 10.79 3.90
CA LEU A 9 -3.58 9.34 4.17
C LEU A 9 -4.17 8.50 3.03
N ARG A 10 -5.25 8.94 2.38
CA ARG A 10 -5.82 8.22 1.23
C ARG A 10 -4.91 8.29 0.00
N ALA A 11 -4.20 9.40 -0.18
CA ALA A 11 -3.20 9.51 -1.24
C ALA A 11 -2.05 8.52 -1.01
N LEU A 12 -1.50 8.46 0.22
CA LEU A 12 -0.44 7.52 0.61
C LEU A 12 -0.88 6.05 0.51
N GLU A 13 -2.12 5.75 0.92
CA GLU A 13 -2.70 4.41 0.78
C GLU A 13 -2.82 4.00 -0.69
N ALA A 14 -3.32 4.90 -1.55
CA ALA A 14 -3.44 4.63 -2.99
C ALA A 14 -2.08 4.39 -3.65
N GLU A 15 -1.06 5.20 -3.30
CA GLU A 15 0.31 5.03 -3.79
C GLU A 15 0.94 3.72 -3.31
N SER A 16 0.76 3.37 -2.03
CA SER A 16 1.27 2.12 -1.46
C SER A 16 0.63 0.90 -2.13
N ILE A 17 -0.68 0.93 -2.36
CA ILE A 17 -1.39 -0.14 -3.08
C ILE A 17 -0.89 -0.25 -4.53
N HIS A 18 -0.64 0.88 -5.19
CA HIS A 18 -0.13 0.89 -6.55
C HIS A 18 1.21 0.16 -6.64
N ILE A 19 2.17 0.52 -5.78
CA ILE A 19 3.50 -0.11 -5.72
C ILE A 19 3.37 -1.61 -5.40
N MET A 20 2.54 -1.98 -4.42
CA MET A 20 2.37 -3.39 -4.05
C MET A 20 1.76 -4.22 -5.18
N ARG A 21 0.91 -3.62 -6.03
CA ARG A 21 0.36 -4.30 -7.23
C ARG A 21 1.40 -4.49 -8.31
N GLU A 22 2.31 -3.54 -8.50
CA GLU A 22 3.42 -3.69 -9.44
C GLU A 22 4.35 -4.83 -9.00
N VAL A 23 4.73 -4.86 -7.71
CA VAL A 23 5.52 -5.96 -7.12
C VAL A 23 4.82 -7.31 -7.32
N ALA A 24 3.51 -7.38 -7.10
CA ALA A 24 2.73 -8.60 -7.29
C ALA A 24 2.61 -9.03 -8.76
N ALA A 25 2.69 -8.08 -9.70
CA ALA A 25 2.62 -8.34 -11.14
C ALA A 25 3.97 -8.76 -11.74
N GLU A 26 5.07 -8.23 -11.22
CA GLU A 26 6.42 -8.43 -11.78
C GLU A 26 7.16 -9.62 -11.17
N LEU A 27 6.89 -9.99 -9.92
CA LEU A 27 7.59 -11.08 -9.24
C LEU A 27 6.76 -12.37 -9.22
N GLU A 28 7.41 -13.50 -9.49
CA GLU A 28 6.76 -14.82 -9.46
C GLU A 28 6.37 -15.27 -8.04
N ARG A 29 7.19 -14.91 -7.04
CA ARG A 29 7.02 -15.33 -5.64
C ARG A 29 7.35 -14.20 -4.64
N PRO A 30 6.59 -13.08 -4.66
CA PRO A 30 6.82 -12.00 -3.73
C PRO A 30 6.51 -12.45 -2.30
N VAL A 31 7.26 -11.89 -1.34
CA VAL A 31 7.03 -12.11 0.09
C VAL A 31 6.99 -10.77 0.80
N LEU A 32 6.11 -10.65 1.80
CA LEU A 32 6.12 -9.52 2.72
C LEU A 32 6.89 -9.93 3.99
N LEU A 33 7.99 -9.24 4.27
CA LEU A 33 8.73 -9.44 5.52
C LEU A 33 7.93 -8.85 6.68
N PHE A 34 7.31 -9.72 7.47
CA PHE A 34 6.43 -9.34 8.56
C PHE A 34 7.15 -9.48 9.91
N SER A 35 7.40 -8.35 10.58
CA SER A 35 8.05 -8.31 11.90
C SER A 35 7.06 -8.25 13.07
N GLY A 36 5.76 -8.07 12.79
CA GLY A 36 4.75 -7.80 13.82
C GLY A 36 4.80 -6.38 14.41
N GLY A 37 5.69 -5.51 13.90
CA GLY A 37 5.77 -4.11 14.29
C GLY A 37 4.68 -3.24 13.66
N LYS A 38 4.58 -1.99 14.14
CA LYS A 38 3.54 -1.01 13.73
C LYS A 38 3.49 -0.76 12.22
N ASP A 39 4.63 -0.82 11.53
CA ASP A 39 4.67 -0.53 10.10
C ASP A 39 4.22 -1.77 9.30
N SER A 40 4.72 -2.94 9.68
CA SER A 40 4.34 -4.21 9.04
C SER A 40 2.87 -4.60 9.27
N ILE A 41 2.25 -4.16 10.37
CA ILE A 41 0.82 -4.39 10.62
C ILE A 41 -0.07 -3.47 9.78
N VAL A 42 0.38 -2.23 9.50
CA VAL A 42 -0.34 -1.32 8.60
C VAL A 42 -0.39 -1.90 7.19
N MET A 43 0.66 -2.62 6.76
CA MET A 43 0.68 -3.25 5.44
C MET A 43 -0.30 -4.43 5.26
N LEU A 44 -0.83 -4.99 6.34
CA LEU A 44 -1.72 -6.18 6.32
C LEU A 44 -3.16 -5.89 6.74
N ARG A 45 -3.44 -4.69 7.24
CA ARG A 45 -4.74 -4.32 7.81
C ARG A 45 -5.57 -3.57 6.78
#